data_AF-A0A5Q4HC73-F1
#
_entry.id   AF-A0A5Q4HC73-F1
#
_cell.length_a   1.000
_cell.length_b   1.000
_cell.length_c   1.000
_cell.angle_alpha   90.00
_cell.angle_beta   90.00
_cell.angle_gamma   90.00
#
_symmetry.space_group_name_H-M   'P 1'
#
loop_
_entity.id
_entity.type
_entity.pdbx_description
1 polymer ?
#
loop_
_entity_poly.entity_id
_entity_poly.type
_entity_poly.pdbx_seq_one_letter_code
_entity_poly.pdbx_strand_id
1 'polypeptide(L)'
;MGVGDPHELEQLDFFVAMGQFAIAENGAVWVSDAQVPHRALWFIVQHLVLIVPADQIVHNLHQAYQRLRFDHAEFGLLIAGPSKTADIEQSLVIGAHGPRSLTVILL
;
A
#
# COMPACT_ATOMS: atom_id res chain seq x y z
N MET A 1 -6.13 10.53 18.27
CA MET A 1 -7.57 10.19 18.24
C MET A 1 -7.65 8.74 17.82
N GLY A 2 -8.05 7.85 18.73
CA GLY A 2 -8.04 6.42 18.50
C GLY A 2 -9.39 6.00 17.94
N VAL A 3 -9.42 5.67 16.65
CA VAL A 3 -10.52 4.90 16.07
C VAL A 3 -10.55 3.55 16.80
N GLY A 4 -11.65 3.22 17.46
CA GLY A 4 -11.76 1.98 18.24
C GLY A 4 -12.15 0.79 17.36
N ASP A 5 -13.00 1.04 16.36
CA ASP A 5 -13.53 0.07 15.42
C ASP A 5 -13.08 0.40 13.98
N PRO A 6 -12.42 -0.53 13.26
CA PRO A 6 -12.08 -0.35 11.85
C PRO A 6 -13.24 0.04 10.94
N HIS A 7 -14.49 -0.31 11.28
CA HIS A 7 -15.67 0.06 10.49
C HIS A 7 -15.92 1.57 10.46
N GLU A 8 -15.46 2.32 11.46
CA GLU A 8 -15.56 3.79 11.47
C GLU A 8 -14.73 4.44 10.34
N LEU A 9 -13.77 3.70 9.76
CA LEU A 9 -12.93 4.14 8.65
C LEU A 9 -13.62 4.08 7.29
N GLU A 10 -14.82 3.47 7.19
CA GLU A 10 -15.55 3.34 5.93
C GLU A 10 -15.86 4.71 5.28
N GLN A 11 -16.13 5.73 6.10
CA GLN A 11 -16.44 7.08 5.63
C GLN A 11 -15.19 7.92 5.33
N LEU A 12 -13.98 7.35 5.42
CA LEU A 12 -12.74 8.05 5.16
C LEU A 12 -12.40 8.05 3.67
N ASP A 13 -12.53 9.21 3.03
CA ASP A 13 -12.24 9.36 1.61
C ASP A 13 -10.75 9.27 1.30
N PHE A 14 -9.91 10.02 2.02
CA PHE A 14 -8.48 10.11 1.77
C PHE A 14 -7.67 9.62 2.97
N PHE A 15 -6.67 8.79 2.70
CA PHE A 15 -5.63 8.47 3.66
C PHE A 15 -4.26 8.77 3.07
N VAL A 16 -3.51 9.61 3.78
CA VAL A 16 -2.16 10.02 3.41
C VAL A 16 -1.19 9.41 4.40
N ALA A 17 -0.21 8.66 3.90
CA ALA A 17 0.78 7.99 4.72
C ALA A 17 2.17 8.06 4.08
N MET A 18 3.20 7.84 4.90
CA MET A 18 4.56 7.62 4.40
C MET A 18 4.69 6.20 3.86
N GLY A 19 5.24 6.04 2.67
CA GLY A 19 5.81 4.76 2.23
C GLY A 19 7.22 4.61 2.78
N GLN A 20 7.57 3.43 3.29
CA GLN A 20 8.88 3.20 3.90
C GLN A 20 10.00 3.18 2.85
N PHE A 21 9.73 2.54 1.71
CA PHE A 21 10.58 2.57 0.50
C PHE A 21 9.76 2.12 -0.72
N ALA A 22 10.24 2.42 -1.92
CA ALA A 22 9.64 1.97 -3.17
C ALA A 22 10.58 1.09 -4.00
N ILE A 23 10.01 0.27 -4.89
CA ILE A 23 10.73 -0.63 -5.78
C ILE A 23 10.49 -0.18 -7.22
N ALA A 24 11.58 0.20 -7.91
CA ALA A 24 11.51 0.68 -9.28
C ALA A 24 11.04 -0.41 -10.26
N GLU A 25 11.48 -1.66 -10.10
CA GLU A 25 11.18 -2.79 -10.98
C GLU A 25 9.69 -3.01 -11.24
N ASN A 26 8.85 -2.90 -10.20
CA ASN A 26 7.42 -3.20 -10.28
C ASN A 26 6.51 -2.03 -9.85
N GLY A 27 7.09 -0.86 -9.56
CA GLY A 27 6.34 0.31 -9.11
C GLY A 27 5.60 0.09 -7.79
N ALA A 28 6.11 -0.78 -6.91
CA ALA A 28 5.50 -1.08 -5.63
C ALA A 28 6.07 -0.22 -4.49
N VAL A 29 5.24 0.07 -3.50
CA VAL A 29 5.63 0.76 -2.26
C VAL A 29 5.47 -0.19 -1.09
N TRP A 30 6.49 -0.30 -0.24
CA TRP A 30 6.43 -1.03 1.01
C TRP A 30 5.78 -0.18 2.10
N VAL A 31 4.73 -0.73 2.73
CA VAL A 31 4.06 -0.18 3.91
C VAL A 31 3.87 -1.26 4.97
N SER A 32 3.75 -0.85 6.23
CA SER A 32 3.55 -1.79 7.35
C SER A 32 2.47 -1.32 8.31
N ASP A 33 1.94 -2.27 9.08
CA ASP A 33 0.99 -2.00 10.15
C ASP A 33 1.60 -1.20 11.31
N ALA A 34 2.93 -1.19 11.46
CA ALA A 34 3.63 -0.31 12.39
C ALA A 34 3.37 1.19 12.13
N GLN A 35 2.95 1.55 10.91
CA GLN A 35 2.69 2.94 10.52
C GLN A 35 1.23 3.36 10.77
N VAL A 36 0.34 2.44 11.13
CA VAL A 36 -1.11 2.69 11.20
C VAL A 36 -1.76 2.04 12.40
N PRO A 37 -2.81 2.66 12.98
CA PRO A 37 -3.56 2.04 14.08
C PRO A 37 -4.36 0.82 13.61
N HIS A 38 -4.79 0.81 12.35
CA HIS A 38 -5.61 -0.26 11.76
C HIS A 38 -5.14 -0.59 10.36
N ARG A 39 -4.87 -1.88 10.11
CA ARG A 39 -4.47 -2.40 8.78
C ARG A 39 -5.51 -2.12 7.69
N ALA A 40 -6.77 -1.97 8.09
CA ALA A 40 -7.88 -1.64 7.20
C ALA A 40 -7.64 -0.33 6.42
N LEU A 41 -6.88 0.63 6.97
CA LEU A 41 -6.56 1.91 6.32
C LEU A 41 -5.88 1.76 4.96
N TRP A 42 -5.14 0.66 4.74
CA TRP A 42 -4.51 0.38 3.45
C TRP A 42 -5.51 0.00 2.36
N PHE A 43 -6.75 -0.33 2.72
CA PHE A 43 -7.72 -0.96 1.83
C PHE A 43 -9.08 -0.26 1.76
N ILE A 44 -9.60 0.22 2.90
CA ILE A 44 -11.00 0.63 3.05
C ILE A 44 -11.29 2.02 2.47
N VAL A 45 -10.25 2.85 2.33
CA VAL A 45 -10.37 4.24 1.93
C VAL A 45 -10.65 4.39 0.44
N GLN A 46 -11.28 5.50 0.04
CA GLN A 46 -11.52 5.76 -1.39
C GLN A 46 -10.21 6.07 -2.13
N HIS A 47 -9.31 6.81 -1.49
CA HIS A 47 -8.08 7.34 -2.08
C HIS A 47 -6.90 7.16 -1.13
N LEU A 48 -5.86 6.46 -1.59
CA LEU A 48 -4.62 6.27 -0.86
C LEU A 48 -3.51 7.14 -1.48
N VAL A 49 -2.85 7.94 -0.64
CA VAL A 49 -1.69 8.75 -1.02
C VAL A 49 -0.47 8.27 -0.23
N LEU A 50 0.57 7.84 -0.95
CA LEU A 50 1.83 7.42 -0.35
C LEU A 50 2.93 8.41 -0.69
N ILE A 51 3.59 8.93 0.33
CA ILE A 51 4.73 9.84 0.20
C ILE A 51 6.00 9.03 0.38
N VAL A 52 6.89 9.02 -0.61
CA VAL A 52 8.14 8.25 -0.59
C VAL A 52 9.32 9.19 -0.84
N PRO A 53 10.32 9.26 0.05
CA PRO A 53 11.57 9.95 -0.23
C PRO A 53 12.28 9.34 -1.46
N ALA A 54 12.76 10.17 -2.38
CA ALA A 54 13.37 9.71 -3.63
C ALA A 54 14.66 8.89 -3.40
N ASP A 55 15.36 9.13 -2.29
CA ASP A 55 16.53 8.35 -1.87
C ASP A 55 16.17 6.98 -1.27
N GLN A 56 14.89 6.72 -1.02
CA GLN A 56 14.35 5.45 -0.52
C GLN A 56 13.76 4.58 -1.64
N ILE A 57 14.30 4.68 -2.85
CA ILE A 57 13.92 3.80 -3.97
C ILE A 57 15.00 2.72 -4.15
N VAL A 58 14.59 1.46 -4.12
CA VAL A 58 15.43 0.32 -4.49
C VAL A 58 15.16 -0.10 -5.93
N HIS A 59 16.13 -0.76 -6.56
CA HIS A 59 16.00 -1.14 -7.96
C HIS A 59 15.03 -2.31 -8.16
N ASN A 60 15.08 -3.32 -7.30
CA ASN A 60 14.37 -4.59 -7.51
C ASN A 60 13.93 -5.24 -6.20
N LEU A 61 13.13 -6.30 -6.31
CA LEU A 61 12.62 -7.03 -5.15
C LEU A 61 13.74 -7.67 -4.31
N HIS A 62 14.84 -8.12 -4.90
CA HIS A 62 15.95 -8.72 -4.14
C HIS A 62 16.55 -7.70 -3.16
N GLN A 63 16.74 -6.45 -3.60
CA GLN A 63 17.19 -5.35 -2.73
C GLN A 63 16.14 -4.98 -1.68
N ALA A 64 14.85 -5.05 -2.03
CA ALA A 64 13.77 -4.85 -1.06
C ALA A 64 13.83 -5.89 0.06
N TYR A 65 13.90 -7.18 -0.27
CA TYR A 65 13.98 -8.27 0.72
C TYR A 65 15.19 -8.14 1.65
N GLN A 66 16.31 -7.56 1.19
CA GLN A 66 17.46 -7.26 2.05
C GLN A 66 17.19 -6.16 3.09
N ARG A 67 16.23 -5.26 2.82
CA ARG A 67 15.81 -4.19 3.74
C ARG A 67 14.71 -4.65 4.70
N LEU A 68 13.89 -5.62 4.30
CA LEU A 68 12.82 -6.14 5.15
C LEU A 68 13.38 -6.75 6.42
N ARG A 69 12.74 -6.42 7.54
CA ARG A 69 12.99 -7.00 8.86
C ARG A 69 11.65 -7.53 9.35
N PHE A 70 11.61 -8.80 9.74
CA PHE A 70 10.42 -9.45 10.28
C PHE A 70 10.64 -9.79 11.76
N ASP A 71 11.41 -8.94 12.43
CA ASP A 71 11.88 -9.15 13.81
C ASP A 71 10.70 -9.16 14.79
N HIS A 72 9.55 -8.63 14.36
CA HIS A 72 8.26 -8.65 15.05
C HIS A 72 7.20 -9.21 14.08
N ALA A 73 6.05 -9.68 14.60
CA ALA A 73 4.91 -10.13 13.79
C ALA A 73 4.20 -8.96 13.07
N GLU A 74 4.99 -8.14 12.38
CA GLU A 74 4.57 -6.99 11.59
C GLU A 74 3.99 -7.48 10.29
N PHE A 75 2.78 -7.02 10.02
CA PHE A 75 2.15 -7.21 8.73
C PHE A 75 2.62 -6.11 7.80
N GLY A 76 3.11 -6.50 6.63
CA GLY A 76 3.55 -5.56 5.61
C GLY A 76 2.98 -5.90 4.24
N LEU A 77 2.90 -4.86 3.41
CA LEU A 77 2.32 -4.91 2.08
C LEU A 77 3.28 -4.27 1.08
N LEU A 78 3.37 -4.90 -0.09
CA LEU A 78 3.86 -4.26 -1.29
C LEU A 78 2.63 -3.81 -2.09
N ILE A 79 2.33 -2.51 -2.02
CA ILE A 79 1.22 -1.92 -2.77
C ILE A 79 1.76 -1.48 -4.13
N ALA A 80 1.32 -2.15 -5.19
CA ALA A 80 1.63 -1.80 -6.58
C ALA A 80 0.40 -1.17 -7.25
N GLY A 81 0.63 -0.48 -8.38
CA GLY A 81 -0.44 0.07 -9.20
C GLY A 81 -1.43 -1.00 -9.69
N PRO A 82 -2.59 -0.58 -10.24
CA PRO A 82 -3.67 -1.49 -10.60
C PRO A 82 -3.16 -2.59 -11.52
N SER A 83 -3.29 -3.84 -11.08
CA SER A 83 -2.99 -4.98 -11.93
C SER A 83 -3.92 -4.93 -13.12
N LYS A 84 -3.36 -4.91 -14.34
CA LYS A 84 -4.14 -5.26 -15.53
C LYS A 84 -4.39 -6.76 -15.48
N THR A 85 -5.35 -7.20 -14.67
CA THR A 85 -5.83 -8.58 -14.63
C THR A 85 -6.64 -8.83 -15.90
N ALA A 86 -5.93 -9.15 -16.99
CA ALA A 86 -6.52 -9.96 -18.04
C ALA A 86 -6.47 -11.40 -17.53
N ASP A 87 -7.42 -11.73 -16.64
CA ASP A 87 -7.56 -13.08 -16.13
C ASP A 87 -7.96 -14.00 -17.28
N ILE A 88 -7.54 -15.26 -17.20
CA ILE A 88 -7.48 -16.27 -18.27
C ILE A 88 -8.83 -16.49 -19.01
N GLU A 89 -9.93 -15.93 -18.53
CA GLU A 89 -11.28 -15.99 -19.11
C GLU A 89 -11.80 -14.66 -19.71
N GLN A 90 -10.99 -13.59 -19.81
CA GLN A 90 -11.39 -12.26 -20.30
C GLN A 90 -12.58 -11.60 -19.57
N SER A 91 -13.01 -12.13 -18.43
CA SER A 91 -14.03 -11.49 -17.60
C SER A 91 -13.36 -10.56 -16.58
N LEU A 92 -13.53 -9.26 -16.78
CA LEU A 92 -13.12 -8.24 -15.82
C LEU A 92 -14.05 -8.33 -14.61
N VAL A 93 -13.67 -9.12 -13.60
CA VAL A 93 -14.32 -9.04 -12.30
C VAL A 93 -13.88 -7.71 -11.68
N ILE A 94 -14.78 -6.73 -11.67
CA ILE A 94 -14.60 -5.49 -10.90
C ILE A 94 -14.76 -5.84 -9.42
N GLY A 95 -13.73 -6.48 -8.86
CA GLY A 95 -13.64 -6.79 -7.43
C GLY A 95 -13.21 -5.56 -6.64
N ALA A 96 -13.76 -5.40 -5.44
CA ALA A 96 -13.40 -4.39 -4.45
C ALA A 96 -12.01 -4.67 -3.84
N HIS A 97 -10.95 -4.57 -4.65
CA HIS A 97 -9.58 -4.93 -4.26
C HIS A 97 -8.73 -3.72 -3.84
N GLY A 98 -9.25 -2.94 -2.88
CA GLY A 98 -8.56 -1.81 -2.27
C GLY A 98 -9.05 -0.44 -2.73
N PRO A 99 -8.26 0.62 -2.52
CA PRO A 99 -8.66 2.00 -2.81
C PRO A 99 -8.99 2.21 -4.29
N ARG A 100 -9.93 3.10 -4.58
CA ARG A 100 -10.31 3.47 -5.97
C ARG A 100 -9.17 4.16 -6.71
N SER A 101 -8.29 4.84 -5.98
CA SER A 101 -7.06 5.38 -6.54
C SER A 101 -5.89 5.29 -5.58
N LEU A 102 -4.71 5.12 -6.16
CA LEU A 102 -3.42 5.22 -5.49
C LEU A 102 -2.63 6.38 -6.12
N THR A 103 -2.12 7.29 -5.31
CA THR A 103 -1.20 8.35 -5.73
C THR A 103 0.12 8.20 -4.97
N VAL A 104 1.24 8.15 -5.69
CA VAL A 104 2.57 8.14 -5.09
C VAL A 104 3.24 9.47 -5.35
N ILE A 105 3.69 10.13 -4.29
CA ILE A 105 4.43 11.40 -4.34
C ILE A 105 5.89 11.11 -3.98
N LEU A 106 6.80 11.44 -4.88
CA LEU A 106 8.24 11.38 -4.62
C LEU A 106 8.74 12.73 -4.10
N LEU A 107 9.48 12.73 -2.99
CA LEU A 107 10.09 13.92 -2.37
C LEU A 107 11.61 13.95 -2.56
#